data_AF-A0A3A1YU74-F1
#
_entry.id   AF-A0A3A1YU74-F1
#
_cell.length_a   1.000
_cell.length_b   1.000
_cell.length_c   1.000
_cell.angle_alpha   90.00
_cell.angle_beta   90.00
_cell.angle_gamma   90.00
#
_symmetry.space_group_name_H-M   'P 1'
#
loop_
_entity.id
_entity.type
_entity.pdbx_description
1 polymer ?
#
loop_
_entity_poly.entity_id
_entity_poly.type
_entity_poly.pdbx_seq_one_letter_code
_entity_poly.pdbx_strand_id
1 'polypeptide(L)'
;MGKGRNFARYVGKRTVFPRILSLPAEIAKSGGRIKDSLKSLGDIDRENRAKTENITYIKSDNGKTAFEDLYKVNNWTEPDLKKQLRNVRIIKWVSLLLAWTFLSCLLGLVIYIPFSFFFFVMFSLSWLCVICFGIQVIKMTLFQVQLQERNLISLKALMNRSDLFKKIFS
;
A
#
# COMPACT_ATOMS: atom_id res chain seq x y z
N MET A 1 40.84 -65.89 -10.51
CA MET A 1 41.80 -64.82 -10.17
C MET A 1 41.77 -63.81 -11.30
N GLY A 2 41.55 -62.51 -11.17
CA GLY A 2 41.27 -61.62 -10.05
C GLY A 2 40.91 -60.26 -10.67
N LYS A 3 39.87 -59.62 -10.15
CA LYS A 3 39.38 -58.28 -10.54
C LYS A 3 40.50 -57.25 -10.45
N GLY A 4 40.63 -56.41 -11.47
CA GLY A 4 41.45 -55.19 -11.46
C GLY A 4 40.66 -53.98 -11.98
N ARG A 5 39.69 -53.50 -11.19
CA ARG A 5 39.25 -52.11 -11.28
C ARG A 5 40.34 -51.27 -10.60
N ASN A 6 40.71 -50.11 -11.15
CA ASN A 6 40.61 -48.85 -10.41
C ASN A 6 41.09 -47.61 -11.21
N PHE A 7 40.17 -46.66 -11.34
CA PHE A 7 40.35 -45.22 -11.12
C PHE A 7 41.29 -44.42 -12.02
N ALA A 8 40.75 -43.91 -13.13
CA ALA A 8 41.00 -42.54 -13.56
C ALA A 8 39.72 -41.73 -13.33
N ARG A 9 39.72 -40.92 -12.28
CA ARG A 9 38.61 -40.05 -11.85
C ARG A 9 39.13 -38.61 -11.90
N TYR A 10 38.24 -37.69 -12.26
CA TYR A 10 38.32 -36.21 -12.12
C TYR A 10 39.04 -35.44 -13.24
N VAL A 11 38.50 -34.38 -13.85
CA VAL A 11 37.22 -33.66 -13.73
C VAL A 11 36.91 -33.07 -15.11
N GLY A 12 35.78 -33.44 -15.71
CA GLY A 12 35.23 -32.68 -16.82
C GLY A 12 34.81 -31.29 -16.30
N LYS A 13 35.52 -30.24 -16.70
CA LYS A 13 35.09 -28.85 -16.53
C LYS A 13 33.80 -28.62 -17.33
N ARG A 14 32.64 -28.98 -16.78
CA ARG A 14 31.38 -28.33 -17.14
C ARG A 14 31.26 -27.12 -16.22
N THR A 15 31.66 -25.97 -16.73
CA THR A 15 31.17 -24.68 -16.25
C THR A 15 29.65 -24.69 -16.41
N VAL A 16 28.94 -25.10 -15.35
CA VAL A 16 27.52 -24.89 -15.21
C VAL A 16 27.34 -23.39 -14.99
N PHE A 17 27.17 -22.64 -16.07
CA PHE A 17 26.70 -21.26 -16.00
C PHE A 17 25.39 -21.26 -15.19
N PRO A 18 25.27 -20.46 -14.13
CA PRO A 18 24.03 -20.38 -13.39
C PRO A 18 22.93 -19.85 -14.33
N ARG A 19 21.83 -20.59 -14.38
CA ARG A 19 20.63 -20.36 -15.20
C ARG A 19 19.85 -19.13 -14.70
N ILE A 20 20.50 -17.97 -14.62
CA ILE A 20 19.90 -16.69 -14.17
C ILE A 20 19.19 -15.95 -15.32
N LEU A 21 19.25 -16.49 -16.54
CA LEU A 21 18.73 -15.87 -17.76
C LEU A 21 17.37 -16.44 -18.25
N SER A 22 16.50 -16.89 -17.35
CA SER A 22 15.11 -17.29 -17.71
C SER A 22 14.02 -16.55 -16.92
N LEU A 23 14.35 -15.38 -16.36
CA LEU A 23 13.38 -14.50 -15.68
C LEU A 23 12.48 -13.58 -16.56
N PRO A 24 12.58 -13.46 -17.90
CA PRO A 24 11.77 -12.45 -18.60
C PRO A 24 10.29 -12.85 -18.77
N ALA A 25 9.95 -14.14 -18.83
CA ALA A 25 8.59 -14.57 -19.17
C ALA A 25 7.57 -14.41 -18.02
N GLU A 26 7.99 -14.64 -16.77
CA GLU A 26 7.13 -14.45 -15.60
C GLU A 26 6.95 -12.98 -15.22
N ILE A 27 7.99 -12.16 -15.42
CA ILE A 27 7.94 -10.71 -15.22
C ILE A 27 7.04 -10.06 -16.29
N ALA A 28 7.13 -10.48 -17.57
CA ALA A 28 6.25 -10.00 -18.63
C ALA A 28 4.78 -10.38 -18.41
N LYS A 29 4.49 -11.60 -17.94
CA LYS A 29 3.14 -12.02 -17.55
C LYS A 29 2.61 -11.25 -16.33
N SER A 30 3.49 -10.89 -15.40
CA SER A 30 3.14 -10.05 -14.24
C SER A 30 2.82 -8.61 -14.65
N GLY A 31 3.58 -8.05 -15.61
CA GLY A 31 3.30 -6.71 -16.16
C GLY A 31 1.94 -6.60 -16.84
N GLY A 32 1.53 -7.63 -17.60
CA GLY A 32 0.18 -7.71 -18.18
C GLY A 32 -0.92 -7.71 -17.12
N ARG A 33 -0.77 -8.54 -16.08
CA ARG A 33 -1.72 -8.59 -14.95
C ARG A 33 -1.81 -7.28 -14.17
N ILE A 34 -0.69 -6.57 -14.01
CA ILE A 34 -0.66 -5.25 -13.36
C ILE A 34 -1.40 -4.22 -14.23
N LYS A 35 -1.20 -4.23 -15.55
CA LYS A 35 -1.92 -3.34 -16.48
C LYS A 35 -3.43 -3.60 -16.47
N ASP A 36 -3.84 -4.86 -16.47
CA ASP A 36 -5.25 -5.23 -16.41
C ASP A 36 -5.88 -4.85 -15.05
N SER A 37 -5.13 -4.97 -13.96
CA SER A 37 -5.55 -4.53 -12.62
C SER A 37 -5.66 -3.00 -12.51
N LEU A 38 -4.76 -2.25 -13.17
CA LEU A 38 -4.82 -0.80 -13.24
C LEU A 38 -6.02 -0.32 -14.07
N LYS A 39 -6.31 -1.02 -15.18
CA LYS A 39 -7.46 -0.72 -16.03
C LYS A 39 -8.77 -0.98 -15.27
N SER A 40 -8.88 -2.12 -14.58
CA SER A 40 -10.06 -2.44 -13.77
C SER A 40 -10.23 -1.47 -12.60
N LEU A 41 -9.15 -1.00 -11.96
CA LEU A 41 -9.20 0.07 -10.97
C LEU A 41 -9.72 1.39 -11.55
N GLY A 42 -9.31 1.75 -12.78
CA GLY A 42 -9.81 2.94 -13.47
C GLY A 42 -11.30 2.84 -13.84
N ASP A 43 -11.76 1.65 -14.23
CA ASP A 43 -13.16 1.39 -14.52
C ASP A 43 -14.02 1.42 -13.24
N ILE A 44 -13.52 0.88 -12.13
CA ILE A 44 -14.14 0.99 -10.80
C ILE A 44 -14.19 2.45 -10.33
N ASP A 45 -13.14 3.24 -10.55
CA ASP A 45 -13.13 4.66 -10.17
C ASP A 45 -14.13 5.47 -11.01
N ARG A 46 -14.29 5.16 -12.30
CA ARG A 46 -15.33 5.76 -13.16
C ARG A 46 -16.74 5.37 -12.71
N GLU A 47 -16.97 4.10 -12.38
CA GLU A 47 -18.26 3.65 -11.86
C GLU A 47 -18.57 4.29 -10.51
N ASN A 48 -17.58 4.40 -9.63
CA ASN A 48 -17.72 5.09 -8.34
C ASN A 48 -17.98 6.59 -8.53
N ARG A 49 -17.32 7.26 -9.49
CA ARG A 49 -17.61 8.66 -9.83
C ARG A 49 -19.03 8.85 -10.37
N ALA A 50 -19.52 7.95 -11.22
CA ALA A 50 -20.90 7.97 -11.69
C ALA A 50 -21.90 7.77 -10.54
N LYS A 51 -21.57 6.92 -9.54
CA LYS A 51 -22.35 6.80 -8.29
C LYS A 51 -22.23 8.04 -7.40
N THR A 52 -21.11 8.76 -7.48
CA THR A 52 -20.85 10.00 -6.75
C THR A 52 -21.60 11.21 -7.35
N GLU A 53 -22.11 11.14 -8.59
CA GLU A 53 -23.02 12.18 -9.11
C GLU A 53 -24.42 12.10 -8.44
N ASN A 54 -24.76 10.96 -7.84
CA ASN A 54 -25.91 10.80 -6.93
C ASN A 54 -25.46 10.78 -5.46
N ILE A 55 -24.67 11.77 -5.02
CA ILE A 55 -24.43 11.96 -3.57
C ILE A 55 -25.76 12.36 -2.91
N THR A 56 -26.38 11.41 -2.24
CA THR A 56 -27.46 11.70 -1.29
C THR A 56 -26.82 12.37 -0.07
N TYR A 57 -26.96 13.70 0.02
CA TYR A 57 -26.53 14.44 1.20
C TYR A 57 -27.43 14.09 2.39
N ILE A 58 -26.93 13.26 3.29
CA ILE A 58 -27.66 12.89 4.50
C ILE A 58 -27.47 14.00 5.52
N LYS A 59 -28.53 14.77 5.76
CA LYS A 59 -28.58 15.78 6.81
C LYS A 59 -28.92 15.06 8.12
N SER A 60 -27.97 15.00 9.04
CA SER A 60 -28.15 14.37 10.34
C SER A 60 -27.59 15.28 11.43
N ASP A 61 -28.29 15.31 12.56
CA ASP A 61 -27.96 16.19 13.69
C ASP A 61 -26.73 15.72 14.49
N ASN A 62 -26.29 14.47 14.30
CA ASN A 62 -25.18 13.89 15.06
C ASN A 62 -24.34 12.89 14.23
N GLY A 63 -23.04 12.78 14.52
CA GLY A 63 -22.13 11.93 13.74
C GLY A 63 -22.47 10.43 13.78
N LYS A 64 -23.12 9.97 14.86
CA LYS A 64 -23.60 8.57 15.01
C LYS A 64 -24.81 8.28 14.12
N THR A 65 -25.82 9.14 14.16
CA THR A 65 -27.02 9.00 13.31
C THR A 65 -26.65 9.09 11.83
N ALA A 66 -25.70 9.97 11.48
CA ALA A 66 -25.19 10.06 10.10
C ALA A 66 -24.51 8.74 9.65
N PHE A 67 -23.82 8.04 10.56
CA PHE A 67 -23.18 6.77 10.25
C PHE A 67 -24.22 5.65 10.09
N GLU A 68 -25.25 5.61 10.93
CA GLU A 68 -26.34 4.65 10.82
C GLU A 68 -27.16 4.83 9.53
N ASP A 69 -27.42 6.08 9.14
CA ASP A 69 -28.10 6.38 7.90
C ASP A 69 -27.26 5.98 6.69
N LEU A 70 -25.95 6.24 6.71
CA LEU A 70 -25.00 5.75 5.69
C LEU A 70 -24.94 4.23 5.63
N TYR A 71 -24.97 3.56 6.78
CA TYR A 71 -24.96 2.11 6.87
C TYR A 71 -26.22 1.50 6.22
N LYS A 72 -27.39 2.08 6.50
CA LYS A 72 -28.67 1.67 5.92
C LYS A 72 -28.74 1.92 4.41
N VAL A 73 -28.35 3.11 3.96
CA VAL A 73 -28.40 3.48 2.54
C VAL A 73 -27.49 2.60 1.68
N ASN A 74 -26.31 2.23 2.20
CA ASN A 74 -25.36 1.39 1.47
C ASN A 74 -25.60 -0.12 1.65
N ASN A 75 -26.64 -0.54 2.40
CA ASN A 75 -26.93 -1.94 2.72
C ASN A 75 -25.70 -2.72 3.22
N TRP A 76 -24.84 -2.07 4.01
CA TRP A 76 -23.64 -2.72 4.51
C TRP A 76 -24.01 -3.81 5.51
N THR A 77 -23.34 -4.96 5.42
CA THR A 77 -23.48 -6.03 6.42
C THR A 77 -22.34 -5.97 7.44
N GLU A 78 -22.52 -6.52 8.64
CA GLU A 78 -21.42 -6.63 9.63
C GLU A 78 -20.16 -7.35 9.10
N PRO A 79 -20.25 -8.45 8.33
CA PRO A 79 -19.06 -9.06 7.74
C PRO A 79 -18.34 -8.14 6.75
N ASP A 80 -19.08 -7.29 6.01
CA ASP A 80 -18.48 -6.33 5.09
C ASP A 80 -17.71 -5.22 5.83
N LEU A 81 -18.26 -4.70 6.92
CA LEU A 81 -17.57 -3.76 7.81
C LEU A 81 -16.26 -4.34 8.34
N LYS A 82 -16.27 -5.61 8.79
CA LYS A 82 -15.08 -6.30 9.29
C LYS A 82 -14.03 -6.48 8.20
N LYS A 83 -14.47 -6.79 6.97
CA LYS A 83 -13.59 -6.90 5.80
C LYS A 83 -12.96 -5.55 5.44
N GLN A 84 -13.74 -4.47 5.45
CA GLN A 84 -13.25 -3.10 5.22
C GLN A 84 -12.22 -2.69 6.28
N LEU A 85 -12.49 -2.93 7.56
CA LEU A 85 -11.53 -2.67 8.65
C LEU A 85 -10.20 -3.42 8.46
N ARG A 86 -10.27 -4.70 8.05
CA ARG A 86 -9.06 -5.49 7.75
C ARG A 86 -8.30 -4.90 6.56
N ASN A 87 -8.99 -4.51 5.50
CA ASN A 87 -8.38 -3.93 4.32
C ASN A 87 -7.70 -2.59 4.64
N VAL A 88 -8.35 -1.72 5.42
CA VAL A 88 -7.76 -0.45 5.87
C VAL A 88 -6.48 -0.69 6.66
N ARG A 89 -6.47 -1.67 7.57
CA ARG A 89 -5.26 -2.03 8.33
C ARG A 89 -4.14 -2.53 7.42
N ILE A 90 -4.44 -3.38 6.44
CA ILE A 90 -3.44 -3.88 5.48
C ILE A 90 -2.89 -2.71 4.65
N ILE A 91 -3.75 -1.86 4.10
CA ILE A 91 -3.34 -0.72 3.28
C ILE A 91 -2.46 0.24 4.08
N LYS A 92 -2.79 0.48 5.35
CA LYS A 92 -1.96 1.26 6.27
C LYS A 92 -0.54 0.68 6.38
N TRP A 93 -0.42 -0.61 6.65
CA TRP A 93 0.90 -1.28 6.71
C TRP A 93 1.64 -1.28 5.38
N VAL A 94 0.94 -1.50 4.26
CA VAL A 94 1.50 -1.43 2.92
C VAL A 94 2.01 -0.02 2.62
N SER A 95 1.26 1.02 2.98
CA SER A 95 1.68 2.42 2.78
C SER A 95 2.90 2.77 3.62
N LEU A 96 2.99 2.27 4.86
CA LEU A 96 4.13 2.46 5.74
C LEU A 96 5.37 1.76 5.20
N LEU A 97 5.22 0.50 4.74
CA LEU A 97 6.30 -0.27 4.13
C LEU A 97 6.78 0.39 2.84
N LEU A 98 5.86 0.87 2.00
CA LEU A 98 6.21 1.59 0.77
C LEU A 98 6.98 2.88 1.07
N ALA A 99 6.55 3.66 2.07
CA ALA A 99 7.26 4.85 2.52
C ALA A 99 8.68 4.51 3.03
N TRP A 100 8.82 3.42 3.78
CA TRP A 100 10.12 2.93 4.26
C TRP A 100 11.06 2.50 3.13
N THR A 101 10.55 1.74 2.16
CA THR A 101 11.30 1.34 0.96
C THR A 101 11.75 2.55 0.16
N PHE A 102 10.88 3.56 0.02
CA PHE A 102 11.20 4.80 -0.67
C PHE A 102 12.29 5.59 0.05
N LEU A 103 12.20 5.69 1.38
CA LEU A 103 13.23 6.33 2.22
C LEU A 103 14.59 5.63 2.09
N SER A 104 14.60 4.29 2.08
CA SER A 104 15.81 3.49 1.93
C SER A 104 16.45 3.68 0.55
N CYS A 105 15.62 3.74 -0.50
CA CYS A 105 16.07 4.02 -1.86
C CYS A 105 16.69 5.43 -1.99
N LEU A 106 16.04 6.44 -1.40
CA LEU A 106 16.56 7.81 -1.36
C LEU A 106 17.91 7.90 -0.65
N LEU A 107 18.05 7.26 0.50
CA LEU A 107 19.33 7.21 1.24
C LEU A 107 20.44 6.59 0.39
N GLY A 108 20.14 5.50 -0.34
CA GLY A 108 21.09 4.89 -1.27
C GLY A 108 21.53 5.83 -2.39
N LEU A 109 20.61 6.61 -2.94
CA LEU A 109 20.91 7.59 -3.98
C LEU A 109 21.78 8.75 -3.46
N VAL A 110 21.53 9.22 -2.24
CA VAL A 110 22.32 10.31 -1.63
C VAL A 110 23.79 9.91 -1.44
N ILE A 111 24.06 8.64 -1.11
CA ILE A 111 25.43 8.15 -0.94
C ILE A 111 26.19 8.09 -2.28
N TYR A 112 25.48 7.83 -3.39
CA TYR A 112 26.11 7.58 -4.69
C TYR A 112 26.35 8.84 -5.54
N ILE A 113 25.57 9.91 -5.32
CA ILE A 113 25.59 11.10 -6.18
C ILE A 113 26.46 12.21 -5.54
N PRO A 114 27.43 12.80 -6.27
CA PRO A 114 28.23 13.90 -5.75
C PRO A 114 27.38 15.16 -5.44
N PHE A 115 27.76 15.82 -4.35
CA PHE A 115 26.91 16.60 -3.43
C PHE A 115 26.29 17.91 -3.95
N SER A 116 26.45 18.30 -5.21
CA SER A 116 26.27 19.71 -5.62
C SER A 116 24.80 20.16 -5.75
N PHE A 117 24.07 19.68 -6.76
CA PHE A 117 22.73 20.20 -7.09
C PHE A 117 21.60 19.19 -6.81
N PHE A 118 21.89 17.90 -6.93
CA PHE A 118 20.92 16.82 -6.71
C PHE A 118 20.47 16.71 -5.25
N PHE A 119 21.29 17.14 -4.29
CA PHE A 119 20.95 17.09 -2.87
C PHE A 119 19.68 17.89 -2.56
N PHE A 120 19.60 19.15 -3.01
CA PHE A 120 18.45 20.01 -2.75
C PHE A 120 17.17 19.50 -3.41
N VAL A 121 17.27 19.01 -4.65
CA VAL A 121 16.12 18.45 -5.38
C VAL A 121 15.61 17.18 -4.69
N MET A 122 16.51 16.26 -4.33
CA MET A 122 16.15 15.02 -3.63
C MET A 122 15.60 15.29 -2.23
N PHE A 123 16.15 16.27 -1.52
CA PHE A 123 15.65 16.68 -0.20
C PHE A 123 14.23 17.25 -0.29
N SER A 124 13.98 18.14 -1.26
CA SER A 124 12.64 18.70 -1.48
C SER A 124 11.62 17.62 -1.85
N LEU A 125 12.00 16.69 -2.74
CA LEU A 125 11.13 15.57 -3.13
C LEU A 125 10.88 14.62 -1.96
N SER A 126 11.90 14.35 -1.14
CA SER A 126 11.77 13.54 0.07
C SER A 126 10.75 14.13 1.04
N TRP A 127 10.82 15.45 1.29
CA TRP A 127 9.89 16.13 2.18
C TRP A 127 8.46 16.09 1.65
N LEU A 128 8.28 16.31 0.35
CA LEU A 128 6.97 16.20 -0.30
C LEU A 128 6.39 14.78 -0.14
N CYS A 129 7.20 13.75 -0.32
CA CYS A 129 6.77 12.36 -0.13
C CYS A 129 6.35 12.10 1.33
N VAL A 130 7.13 12.55 2.32
CA VAL A 130 6.79 12.39 3.74
C VAL A 130 5.44 13.05 4.06
N ILE A 131 5.19 14.26 3.54
CA ILE A 131 3.91 14.96 3.74
C ILE A 131 2.76 14.19 3.09
N CYS A 132 2.91 13.74 1.83
CA CYS A 132 1.88 12.97 1.13
C CYS A 132 1.52 11.67 1.86
N PHE A 133 2.53 10.89 2.26
CA PHE A 133 2.30 9.67 3.03
C PHE A 133 1.68 9.96 4.40
N GLY A 134 2.11 11.02 5.09
CA GLY A 134 1.52 11.45 6.35
C GLY A 134 0.03 11.75 6.24
N ILE A 135 -0.37 12.53 5.23
CA ILE A 135 -1.79 12.84 4.96
C ILE A 135 -2.57 11.55 4.67
N GLN A 136 -1.99 10.63 3.89
CA GLN A 136 -2.65 9.37 3.54
C GLN A 136 -2.85 8.47 4.76
N VAL A 137 -1.85 8.39 5.65
CA VAL A 137 -1.97 7.67 6.93
C VAL A 137 -3.08 8.28 7.79
N ILE A 138 -3.11 9.61 7.94
CA ILE A 138 -4.16 10.30 8.72
C ILE A 138 -5.55 10.02 8.15
N LYS A 139 -5.73 10.08 6.83
CA LYS A 139 -7.00 9.74 6.17
C LYS A 139 -7.42 8.31 6.49
N MET A 140 -6.51 7.34 6.38
CA MET A 140 -6.81 5.94 6.68
C MET A 140 -7.12 5.71 8.16
N THR A 141 -6.40 6.38 9.07
CA THR A 141 -6.71 6.35 10.51
C THR A 141 -8.08 6.93 10.80
N LEU A 142 -8.46 8.03 10.14
CA LEU A 142 -9.80 8.61 10.28
C LEU A 142 -10.88 7.60 9.89
N PHE A 143 -10.75 6.96 8.72
CA PHE A 143 -11.70 5.92 8.31
C PHE A 143 -11.74 4.75 9.30
N GLN A 144 -10.58 4.30 9.80
CA GLN A 144 -10.52 3.23 10.80
C GLN A 144 -11.28 3.61 12.08
N VAL A 145 -11.10 4.85 12.57
CA VAL A 145 -11.78 5.33 13.78
C VAL A 145 -13.28 5.47 13.55
N GLN A 146 -13.70 6.00 12.40
CA GLN A 146 -15.12 6.14 12.06
C GLN A 146 -15.83 4.78 12.01
N LEU A 147 -15.20 3.78 11.41
CA LEU A 147 -15.73 2.41 11.33
C LEU A 147 -15.75 1.72 12.70
N GLN A 148 -14.73 1.91 13.54
CA GLN A 148 -14.66 1.32 14.87
C GLN A 148 -15.68 1.92 15.84
N GLU A 149 -15.84 3.25 15.81
CA GLU A 149 -16.72 3.98 16.73
C GLU A 149 -18.14 4.14 16.20
N ARG A 150 -18.39 3.68 14.96
CA ARG A 150 -19.66 3.85 14.24
C ARG A 150 -20.14 5.30 14.30
N ASN A 151 -19.20 6.23 14.11
CA ASN A 151 -19.42 7.66 14.30
C ASN A 151 -18.59 8.45 13.28
N LEU A 152 -19.25 9.30 12.52
CA LEU A 152 -18.58 10.20 11.56
C LEU A 152 -17.94 11.36 12.31
N ILE A 153 -16.64 11.22 12.55
CA ILE A 153 -15.81 12.22 13.22
C ILE A 153 -15.07 13.04 12.16
N SER A 154 -15.00 14.36 12.32
CA SER A 154 -14.23 15.24 11.44
C SER A 154 -12.73 15.12 11.68
N LEU A 155 -11.92 15.42 10.66
CA LEU A 155 -10.46 15.32 10.77
C LEU A 155 -9.88 16.22 11.87
N LYS A 156 -10.50 17.40 12.08
CA LYS A 156 -10.18 18.30 13.20
C LYS A 156 -10.47 17.66 14.56
N ALA A 157 -11.61 17.00 14.70
CA ALA A 157 -11.97 16.31 15.94
C ALA A 157 -11.06 15.09 16.21
N LEU A 158 -10.61 14.40 15.16
CA LEU A 158 -9.60 13.33 15.29
C LEU A 158 -8.26 13.89 15.75
N MET A 159 -7.79 14.99 15.15
CA MET A 159 -6.51 15.61 15.50
C MET A 159 -6.45 16.09 16.95
N ASN A 160 -7.59 16.50 17.51
CA ASN A 160 -7.65 17.01 18.88
C ASN A 160 -7.74 15.90 19.95
N ARG A 161 -7.70 14.61 19.56
CA ARG A 161 -7.71 13.50 20.51
C ARG A 161 -6.31 13.20 21.03
N SER A 162 -6.20 13.06 22.35
CA SER A 162 -4.97 12.62 23.04
C SER A 162 -4.46 11.26 22.57
N ASP A 163 -5.36 10.36 22.15
CA ASP A 163 -5.01 9.00 21.75
C ASP A 163 -4.66 8.83 20.26
N LEU A 164 -4.50 9.94 19.52
CA LEU A 164 -4.26 9.92 18.07
C LEU A 164 -3.06 9.04 17.70
N PHE A 165 -1.92 9.21 18.38
CA PHE A 165 -0.72 8.42 18.10
C PHE A 165 -0.94 6.93 18.36
N LYS A 166 -1.63 6.58 19.45
CA LYS A 166 -1.96 5.18 19.77
C LYS A 166 -2.81 4.55 18.67
N LYS A 167 -3.76 5.30 18.10
CA LYS A 167 -4.59 4.82 16.98
C LYS A 167 -3.87 4.81 15.63
N ILE A 168 -2.90 5.70 15.42
CA ILE A 168 -2.03 5.69 14.24
C ILE A 168 -1.09 4.48 14.26
N PHE A 169 -0.66 3.97 15.41
CA PHE A 169 0.27 2.84 15.48
C PHE A 169 -0.37 1.49 15.84
N SER A 170 -1.65 1.46 16.21
CA SER A 170 -2.44 0.23 16.46
C SER A 170 -3.13 -0.33 15.22
#